data_AF-A0AA36DBR1-F1
#
_entry.id   AF-A0AA36DBR1-F1
#
_cell.length_a   1.000
_cell.length_b   1.000
_cell.length_c   1.000
_cell.angle_alpha   90.00
_cell.angle_beta   90.00
_cell.angle_gamma   90.00
#
_symmetry.space_group_name_H-M   'P 1'
#
loop_
_entity.id
_entity.type
_entity.pdbx_description
1 polymer ?
#
loop_
_entity_poly.entity_id
_entity_poly.type
_entity_poly.pdbx_seq_one_letter_code
_entity_poly.pdbx_strand_id
1 'polypeptide(L)'
;MAARKIGFFEKQANLLGVLYRHQANQFPRRWELLKGVAKKELAPPSAADLPAIKADFAKFANAIQSGAYKQLSVREFLAYSAVALEIVFVFFVGEMIGRRNAVGYLVPADYVSKETRKQAKALKPADPHAF
;
A
#
# COMPACT_ATOMS: atom_id res chain seq x y z
N MET A 1 38.71 33.80 -25.34
CA MET A 1 37.39 33.49 -25.95
C MET A 1 36.31 34.01 -25.02
N ALA A 2 35.46 34.94 -25.47
CA ALA A 2 34.41 35.51 -24.62
C ALA A 2 33.35 34.45 -24.31
N ALA A 3 33.09 34.18 -23.03
CA ALA A 3 32.08 33.22 -22.60
C ALA A 3 30.68 33.73 -22.99
N ARG A 4 29.96 32.95 -23.81
CA ARG A 4 28.57 33.23 -24.20
C ARG A 4 27.70 33.42 -22.94
N LYS A 5 26.86 34.45 -22.93
CA LYS A 5 25.91 34.69 -21.84
C LYS A 5 24.86 33.58 -21.85
N ILE A 6 24.97 32.66 -20.90
CA ILE A 6 24.08 31.49 -20.75
C ILE A 6 22.67 31.97 -20.42
N GLY A 7 21.67 31.49 -21.16
CA GLY A 7 20.27 31.86 -20.96
C GLY A 7 19.70 31.33 -19.64
N PHE A 8 18.54 31.84 -19.21
CA PHE A 8 17.88 31.37 -17.99
C PHE A 8 17.56 29.87 -18.02
N PHE A 9 16.97 29.38 -19.12
CA PHE A 9 16.63 27.95 -19.27
C PHE A 9 17.85 27.03 -19.29
N GLU A 10 18.96 27.45 -19.90
CA GLU A 10 20.22 26.69 -19.89
C GLU A 10 20.83 26.61 -18.48
N LYS A 11 20.70 27.67 -17.67
CA LYS A 11 21.10 27.64 -16.25
C LYS A 11 20.25 26.65 -15.45
N GLN A 12 18.93 26.66 -15.64
CA GLN A 12 18.04 25.72 -14.98
C GLN A 12 18.33 24.27 -15.40
N ALA A 13 18.54 24.02 -16.69
CA ALA A 13 18.88 22.70 -17.21
C ALA A 13 20.23 22.20 -16.67
N ASN A 14 21.24 23.07 -16.60
CA ASN A 14 22.54 22.72 -16.01
C ASN A 14 22.43 22.42 -14.51
N LEU A 15 21.65 23.22 -13.77
CA LEU A 15 21.41 22.97 -12.34
C LEU A 15 20.71 21.63 -12.11
N LEU A 16 19.63 21.36 -12.85
CA LEU A 16 18.93 20.08 -12.80
C LEU A 16 19.84 18.92 -13.21
N GLY A 17 20.70 19.11 -14.21
CA GLY A 17 21.69 18.12 -14.63
C GLY A 17 22.75 17.83 -13.57
N VAL A 18 23.21 18.84 -12.83
CA VAL A 18 24.14 18.65 -11.69
C VAL A 18 23.45 17.90 -10.55
N LEU A 19 22.23 18.30 -10.19
CA LEU A 19 21.44 17.62 -9.16
C LEU A 19 21.15 16.17 -9.54
N TYR A 20 20.78 15.92 -10.80
CA TYR A 20 20.54 14.58 -11.31
C TYR A 20 21.80 13.70 -11.22
N ARG A 21 22.96 14.18 -11.66
CA ARG A 21 24.22 13.42 -11.57
C ARG A 21 24.61 13.14 -10.12
N HIS A 22 24.43 14.11 -9.23
CA HIS A 22 24.67 13.92 -7.80
C HIS A 22 23.73 12.85 -7.23
N GLN A 23 22.43 12.94 -7.51
CA GLN A 23 21.43 11.98 -7.04
C GLN A 23 21.66 10.58 -7.62
N ALA A 24 21.99 10.50 -8.92
CA ALA A 24 22.26 9.26 -9.63
C ALA A 24 23.48 8.53 -9.05
N ASN A 25 24.53 9.26 -8.65
CA ASN A 25 25.69 8.66 -7.99
C ASN A 25 25.37 8.12 -6.58
N GLN A 26 24.40 8.71 -5.87
CA GLN A 26 23.98 8.27 -4.54
C GLN A 26 22.95 7.14 -4.57
N PHE A 27 22.25 6.96 -5.70
CA PHE A 27 21.17 5.98 -5.84
C PHE A 27 21.63 4.52 -5.66
N PRO A 28 22.75 4.04 -6.23
CA PRO A 28 23.21 2.66 -6.06
C PRO A 28 23.41 2.29 -4.59
N ARG A 29 24.07 3.17 -3.82
CA ARG A 29 24.29 2.94 -2.38
C ARG A 29 22.96 2.83 -1.62
N ARG A 30 22.01 3.74 -1.88
CA ARG A 30 20.70 3.73 -1.22
C ARG A 30 19.90 2.49 -1.58
N TRP A 31 19.97 2.07 -2.84
CA TRP A 31 19.31 0.86 -3.32
C TRP A 31 19.86 -0.40 -2.65
N GLU A 32 21.17 -0.51 -2.50
CA GLU A 32 21.79 -1.64 -1.79
C GLU A 32 21.41 -1.67 -0.30
N LEU A 33 21.35 -0.51 0.37
CA LEU A 33 20.85 -0.43 1.74
C LEU A 33 19.38 -0.86 1.84
N LEU A 34 18.52 -0.39 0.93
CA LEU A 34 17.11 -0.76 0.89
C LEU A 34 16.94 -2.27 0.64
N LYS A 35 17.70 -2.87 -0.28
CA LYS A 35 17.72 -4.32 -0.49
C LYS A 35 18.14 -5.07 0.78
N GLY A 36 19.19 -4.58 1.46
CA GLY A 36 19.69 -5.18 2.69
C GLY A 36 18.65 -5.21 3.79
N VAL A 37 17.92 -4.11 3.97
CA VAL A 37 16.81 -3.99 4.93
C VAL A 37 15.64 -4.88 4.51
N ALA A 38 15.22 -4.82 3.24
CA ALA A 38 14.12 -5.62 2.72
C ALA A 38 14.37 -7.13 2.89
N LYS A 39 15.61 -7.59 2.68
CA LYS A 39 15.97 -9.00 2.86
C LYS A 39 15.90 -9.45 4.33
N LYS A 40 16.14 -8.55 5.28
CA LYS A 40 16.15 -8.89 6.71
C LYS A 40 14.78 -8.76 7.35
N GLU A 41 14.06 -7.70 7.03
CA GLU A 41 12.81 -7.32 7.73
C GLU A 41 11.54 -7.71 6.96
N LEU A 42 11.59 -7.71 5.62
CA LEU A 42 10.40 -7.95 4.77
C LEU A 42 10.40 -9.34 4.12
N ALA A 43 11.46 -10.13 4.33
CA ALA A 43 11.52 -11.47 3.79
C ALA A 43 10.47 -12.37 4.46
N PRO A 44 9.84 -13.29 3.72
CA PRO A 44 8.95 -14.26 4.34
C PRO A 44 9.71 -15.07 5.39
N PRO A 45 9.09 -15.37 6.54
CA PRO A 45 9.73 -16.10 7.62
C PRO A 45 10.18 -17.49 7.18
N SER A 46 11.26 -17.99 7.78
CA SER A 46 11.72 -19.35 7.55
C SER A 46 10.84 -20.36 8.28
N ALA A 47 10.82 -21.61 7.82
CA ALA A 47 10.11 -22.69 8.51
C ALA A 47 10.60 -22.89 9.96
N ALA A 48 11.86 -22.54 10.25
CA ALA A 48 12.44 -22.59 11.59
C ALA A 48 11.83 -21.54 12.55
N ASP A 49 11.26 -20.45 12.03
CA ASP A 49 10.69 -19.36 12.83
C ASP A 49 9.23 -19.63 13.23
N LEU A 50 8.56 -20.56 12.53
CA LEU A 50 7.15 -20.89 12.76
C LEU A 50 6.82 -21.32 14.20
N PRO A 51 7.65 -22.14 14.89
CA PRO A 51 7.38 -22.50 16.28
C PRO A 51 7.40 -21.29 17.22
N ALA A 52 8.34 -20.36 17.02
CA ALA A 52 8.43 -19.13 17.81
C ALA A 52 7.21 -18.23 17.57
N ILE A 53 6.81 -18.04 16.31
CA ILE A 53 5.62 -17.26 15.94
C ILE A 53 4.35 -17.83 16.60
N LYS A 54 4.19 -19.16 16.60
CA LYS A 54 3.05 -19.82 17.26
C LYS A 54 3.06 -19.60 18.77
N ALA A 55 4.23 -19.67 19.40
CA ALA A 55 4.37 -19.43 20.84
C ALA A 55 4.01 -17.98 21.20
N ASP A 56 4.45 -17.00 20.40
CA ASP A 56 4.14 -15.59 20.65
C ASP A 56 2.67 -15.27 20.39
N PHE A 57 2.04 -15.89 19.38
CA PHE A 57 0.61 -15.79 19.18
C PHE A 57 -0.19 -16.34 20.37
N ALA A 58 0.25 -17.45 20.97
CA ALA A 58 -0.38 -17.99 22.17
C ALA A 58 -0.28 -17.04 23.36
N LYS A 59 0.88 -16.40 23.57
CA LYS A 59 1.04 -15.36 24.62
C LYS A 59 0.11 -14.17 24.37
N PHE A 60 0.01 -13.72 23.13
CA PHE A 60 -0.90 -12.64 22.75
C PHE A 60 -2.36 -12.99 23.03
N ALA A 61 -2.80 -14.20 22.66
CA ALA A 61 -4.15 -14.69 22.95
C ALA A 61 -4.42 -14.72 24.47
N ASN A 62 -3.47 -15.21 25.26
CA ASN A 62 -3.56 -15.21 26.72
C ASN A 62 -3.61 -13.79 27.31
N ALA A 63 -2.86 -12.84 26.76
CA ALA A 63 -2.88 -11.44 27.18
C ALA A 63 -4.24 -10.76 26.91
N ILE A 64 -4.92 -11.13 25.81
CA ILE A 64 -6.28 -10.69 25.52
C ILE A 64 -7.27 -11.31 26.52
N GLN A 65 -7.22 -12.62 26.72
CA GLN A 65 -8.15 -13.34 27.61
C GLN A 65 -8.04 -12.88 29.07
N SER A 66 -6.81 -12.64 29.54
CA SER A 66 -6.55 -12.15 30.91
C SER A 66 -6.88 -10.67 31.10
N GLY A 67 -7.15 -9.91 30.03
CA GLY A 67 -7.39 -8.47 30.13
C GLY A 67 -6.14 -7.63 30.40
N ALA A 68 -4.94 -8.20 30.22
CA ALA A 68 -3.66 -7.53 30.48
C ALA A 68 -3.47 -6.25 29.66
N TYR A 69 -4.13 -6.12 28.51
CA TYR A 69 -4.12 -4.93 27.67
C TYR A 69 -4.60 -3.65 28.39
N LYS A 70 -5.37 -3.79 29.48
CA LYS A 70 -5.85 -2.65 30.28
C LYS A 70 -4.74 -1.99 31.12
N GLN A 71 -3.62 -2.68 31.33
CA GLN A 71 -2.48 -2.18 32.10
C GLN A 71 -1.43 -1.48 31.23
N LEU A 72 -1.63 -1.45 29.91
CA LEU A 72 -0.69 -0.83 28.97
C LEU A 72 -0.69 0.69 29.11
N SER A 73 0.49 1.29 29.01
CA SER A 73 0.61 2.73 28.89
C SER A 73 0.07 3.21 27.53
N VAL A 74 -0.34 4.48 27.45
CA VAL A 74 -0.86 5.08 26.21
C VAL A 74 0.18 4.98 25.07
N ARG A 75 1.47 5.13 25.40
CA ARG A 75 2.55 5.03 24.40
C ARG A 75 2.65 3.63 23.80
N GLU A 76 2.58 2.60 24.63
CA GLU A 76 2.63 1.20 24.18
C GLU A 76 1.39 0.84 23.37
N PHE A 77 0.21 1.25 23.84
CA PHE A 77 -1.04 1.04 23.12
C PHE A 77 -1.00 1.66 21.72
N LEU A 78 -0.54 2.89 21.60
CA LEU A 78 -0.39 3.56 20.30
C LEU A 78 0.60 2.83 19.39
N ALA A 79 1.76 2.38 19.93
CA ALA A 79 2.73 1.63 19.15
C ALA A 79 2.14 0.31 18.62
N TYR A 80 1.45 -0.47 19.46
CA TYR A 80 0.80 -1.71 19.02
C TYR A 80 -0.34 -1.47 18.02
N SER A 81 -1.11 -0.39 18.21
CA SER A 81 -2.16 -0.03 17.27
C SER A 81 -1.61 0.36 15.89
N ALA A 82 -0.46 1.04 15.84
CA ALA A 82 0.21 1.38 14.59
C ALA A 82 0.67 0.14 13.82
N VAL A 83 1.26 -0.84 14.53
CA VAL A 83 1.65 -2.14 13.93
C VAL A 83 0.42 -2.91 13.45
N ALA A 84 -0.68 -2.90 14.22
CA ALA A 84 -1.93 -3.54 13.80
C ALA A 84 -2.49 -2.91 12.50
N LEU A 85 -2.46 -1.58 12.40
CA LEU A 85 -2.84 -0.87 11.17
C LEU A 85 -1.92 -1.21 10.00
N GLU A 86 -0.62 -1.33 10.23
CA GLU A 86 0.35 -1.72 9.20
C GLU A 86 -0.02 -3.07 8.58
N ILE A 87 -0.35 -4.07 9.40
CA ILE A 87 -0.79 -5.40 8.92
C ILE A 87 -2.04 -5.30 8.05
N VAL A 88 -3.00 -4.44 8.43
CA VAL A 88 -4.21 -4.19 7.63
C VAL A 88 -3.86 -3.52 6.30
N PHE A 89 -2.92 -2.58 6.27
CA PHE A 89 -2.48 -1.95 5.03
C PHE A 89 -1.73 -2.92 4.10
N VAL A 90 -0.92 -3.83 4.65
CA VAL A 90 -0.28 -4.90 3.86
C VAL A 90 -1.33 -5.80 3.19
N PHE A 91 -2.43 -6.11 3.88
CA PHE A 91 -3.55 -6.84 3.28
C PHE A 91 -4.15 -6.10 2.07
N PHE A 92 -4.39 -4.79 2.18
CA PHE A 92 -4.91 -4.00 1.06
C PHE A 92 -3.93 -3.89 -0.11
N VAL A 93 -2.61 -3.81 0.15
CA VAL A 93 -1.59 -3.89 -0.91
C VAL A 93 -1.66 -5.25 -1.61
N GLY A 94 -1.85 -6.34 -0.86
CA GLY A 94 -2.10 -7.67 -1.41
C GLY A 94 -3.35 -7.74 -2.28
N GLU A 95 -4.45 -7.11 -1.85
CA GLU A 95 -5.69 -7.00 -2.65
C GLU A 95 -5.45 -6.23 -3.97
N MET A 96 -4.71 -5.11 -3.92
CA MET A 96 -4.36 -4.32 -5.11
C MET A 96 -3.55 -5.16 -6.12
N ILE A 97 -2.60 -5.96 -5.64
CA ILE A 97 -1.84 -6.91 -6.48
C ILE A 97 -2.76 -8.00 -7.03
N GLY A 98 -3.63 -8.58 -6.20
CA GLY A 98 -4.57 -9.63 -6.59
C GLY A 98 -5.56 -9.19 -7.67
N ARG A 99 -6.07 -7.95 -7.59
CA ARG A 99 -6.98 -7.38 -8.60
C ARG A 99 -6.26 -6.72 -9.79
N ARG A 100 -4.92 -6.58 -9.72
CA ARG A 100 -4.06 -5.95 -10.75
C ARG A 100 -4.42 -4.51 -11.10
N ASN A 101 -5.00 -3.76 -10.16
CA ASN A 101 -5.40 -2.37 -10.38
C ASN A 101 -5.25 -1.54 -9.10
N ALA A 102 -4.67 -0.35 -9.19
CA ALA A 102 -4.47 0.53 -8.03
C ALA A 102 -5.79 1.17 -7.54
N VAL A 103 -6.77 1.37 -8.42
CA VAL A 103 -8.03 2.07 -8.08
C VAL A 103 -9.25 1.29 -8.56
N GLY A 104 -10.03 0.76 -7.62
CA GLY A 104 -11.25 -0.01 -7.91
C GLY A 104 -11.01 -1.32 -8.65
N TYR A 105 -12.09 -2.05 -8.88
CA TYR A 105 -12.08 -3.21 -9.77
C TYR A 105 -12.18 -2.74 -11.21
N LEU A 106 -11.52 -3.46 -12.13
CA LEU A 106 -11.69 -3.23 -13.55
C LEU A 106 -13.06 -3.78 -13.97
N VAL A 107 -14.01 -2.88 -14.12
CA VAL A 107 -15.39 -3.21 -14.47
C VAL A 107 -15.61 -2.85 -15.95
N PRO A 108 -16.05 -3.80 -16.80
CA PRO A 108 -16.42 -3.48 -18.18
C PRO A 108 -17.50 -2.39 -18.23
N ALA A 109 -17.49 -1.53 -19.25
CA ALA A 109 -18.48 -0.47 -19.40
C ALA A 109 -19.93 -1.00 -19.42
N ASP A 110 -20.13 -2.22 -19.90
CA ASP A 110 -21.43 -2.89 -19.98
C ASP A 110 -21.84 -3.61 -18.69
N TYR A 111 -21.07 -3.48 -17.60
CA TYR A 111 -21.41 -4.15 -16.35
C TYR A 111 -22.65 -3.55 -15.73
N VAL A 112 -23.73 -4.32 -15.74
CA VAL A 112 -24.96 -4.04 -15.00
C VAL A 112 -24.98 -4.95 -13.78
N SER A 113 -25.10 -4.36 -12.59
CA SER A 113 -25.19 -5.13 -11.34
C SER A 113 -26.41 -6.07 -11.37
N LYS A 114 -26.32 -7.22 -10.68
CA LYS A 114 -27.44 -8.19 -10.62
C LYS A 114 -28.72 -7.55 -10.06
N GLU A 115 -28.57 -6.65 -9.08
CA GLU A 115 -29.65 -5.86 -8.48
C GLU A 115 -30.31 -4.96 -9.53
N THR A 116 -29.52 -4.20 -10.29
CA THR A 116 -30.03 -3.32 -11.35
C THR A 116 -30.74 -4.11 -12.45
N ARG A 117 -30.21 -5.28 -12.84
CA ARG A 117 -30.86 -6.16 -13.82
C ARG A 117 -32.20 -6.71 -13.31
N LYS A 118 -32.31 -6.98 -12.00
CA LYS A 118 -33.56 -7.43 -11.36
C LYS A 118 -34.60 -6.32 -11.32
N GLN A 119 -34.19 -5.09 -11.00
CA GLN A 119 -35.05 -3.91 -11.02
C GLN A 119 -35.55 -3.57 -12.43
N ALA A 120 -34.66 -3.62 -13.43
CA ALA A 120 -35.02 -3.41 -14.84
C ALA A 120 -36.05 -4.42 -15.36
N LYS A 121 -36.00 -5.68 -14.89
CA LYS A 121 -37.01 -6.70 -15.21
C LYS A 121 -38.34 -6.49 -14.48
N ALA A 122 -38.31 -5.89 -13.30
CA ALA A 122 -39.51 -5.60 -12.50
C ALA A 122 -40.28 -4.37 -13.00
N LEU A 123 -39.59 -3.45 -13.68
CA LEU A 123 -40.22 -2.35 -14.42
C LEU A 123 -40.97 -2.91 -15.63
N LYS A 124 -42.31 -2.94 -15.55
CA LYS A 124 -43.15 -3.18 -16.73
C LYS A 124 -42.93 -2.02 -17.72
N PRO A 125 -42.78 -2.27 -19.03
CA PRO A 125 -42.73 -1.19 -20.01
C PRO A 125 -44.02 -0.37 -19.88
N ALA A 126 -43.89 0.96 -19.78
CA ALA A 126 -45.03 1.86 -19.81
C ALA A 126 -45.81 1.61 -21.10
N ASP A 127 -47.13 1.44 -20.97
CA ASP A 127 -48.01 1.17 -22.09
C ASP A 127 -47.90 2.33 -23.09
N PRO A 128 -47.42 2.12 -24.33
CA PRO A 128 -47.18 3.20 -25.29
C PRO A 128 -48.47 3.92 -25.72
N HIS A 129 -49.63 3.47 -25.25
CA HIS A 129 -50.95 4.04 -25.52
C HIS A 129 -51.65 4.61 -24.28
N ALA A 130 -50.97 4.71 -23.14
CA ALA A 130 -51.49 5.43 -21.98
C ALA A 130 -51.21 6.95 -22.13
N PHE A 131 -52.05 7.61 -22.93
CA PHE A 131 -52.24 9.06 -22.92
C PHE A 131 -53.51 9.41 -22.14
#